data_AF-A0A3N6A1R8-F1
#
_entry.id   AF-A0A3N6A1R8-F1
#
_cell.length_a   1.000
_cell.length_b   1.000
_cell.length_c   1.000
_cell.angle_alpha   90.00
_cell.angle_beta   90.00
_cell.angle_gamma   90.00
#
_symmetry.space_group_name_H-M   'P 1'
#
loop_
_entity.id
_entity.type
_entity.pdbx_description
1 polymer ?
#
loop_
_entity_poly.entity_id
_entity_poly.type
_entity_poly.pdbx_seq_one_letter_code
_entity_poly.pdbx_strand_id
1 'polypeptide(L)'
;MKVTGGLLNRLFRALLLRPEEAPAVLMVAGYFFLAMSCVSVIKSLQYTLFLENVGFSWQLPLLYMISAALSVPVVLLYRVLARRLSHLALSSGTLFFFILTLAGAWRLLLERSYWVNFVFFLWAGLFALLLPTLGWVVSYDLFTAREGKRVFGLLGMGGILGGAAGAYWTFIWSNP
;
A
#
# COMPACT_ATOMS: atom_id res chain seq x y z
N MET A 1 2.64 8.23 -39.60
CA MET A 1 1.28 8.28 -39.02
C MET A 1 1.28 9.15 -37.77
N LYS A 2 0.77 10.39 -37.86
CA LYS A 2 0.70 11.40 -36.79
C LYS A 2 -0.77 11.79 -36.59
N VAL A 3 -1.52 11.17 -35.68
CA VAL A 3 -2.90 11.66 -35.37
C VAL A 3 -3.31 11.57 -33.89
N THR A 4 -2.68 10.76 -33.02
CA THR A 4 -3.14 10.62 -31.60
C THR A 4 -2.55 11.61 -30.59
N GLY A 5 -1.91 12.69 -31.04
CA GLY A 5 -1.06 13.55 -30.20
C GLY A 5 -1.70 14.81 -29.60
N GLY A 6 -2.99 15.09 -29.82
CA GLY A 6 -3.60 16.35 -29.39
C GLY A 6 -4.04 16.37 -27.92
N LEU A 7 -4.87 15.41 -27.53
CA LEU A 7 -5.47 15.34 -26.20
C LEU A 7 -4.46 14.89 -25.14
N LEU A 8 -3.67 13.86 -25.48
CA LEU A 8 -2.60 13.35 -24.61
C LEU A 8 -1.59 14.46 -24.29
N ASN A 9 -1.18 15.23 -25.28
CA ASN A 9 -0.18 16.29 -25.11
C ASN A 9 -0.74 17.51 -24.36
N ARG A 10 -2.06 17.77 -24.46
CA ARG A 10 -2.75 18.76 -23.62
C ARG A 10 -2.85 18.31 -22.17
N LEU A 11 -3.15 17.03 -21.92
CA LEU A 11 -3.12 16.43 -20.59
C LEU A 11 -1.70 16.43 -19.99
N PHE A 12 -0.67 16.04 -20.74
CA PHE A 12 0.72 16.12 -20.30
C PHE A 12 1.19 17.55 -20.02
N ARG A 13 0.72 18.54 -20.77
CA ARG A 13 0.99 19.96 -20.48
C ARG A 13 0.22 20.47 -19.26
N ALA A 14 -1.04 20.10 -19.09
CA ALA A 14 -1.87 20.48 -17.94
C ALA A 14 -1.36 19.84 -16.64
N LEU A 15 -0.93 18.58 -16.72
CA LEU A 15 -0.27 17.87 -15.65
C LEU A 15 1.18 18.26 -15.47
N LEU A 16 1.70 19.11 -16.37
CA LEU A 16 3.02 19.67 -16.25
C LEU A 16 3.96 18.43 -16.13
N LEU A 17 4.10 17.64 -17.18
CA LEU A 17 4.91 16.43 -17.20
C LEU A 17 5.86 16.50 -18.39
N ARG A 18 7.12 16.11 -18.19
CA ARG A 18 8.03 15.93 -19.33
C ARG A 18 7.76 14.56 -19.96
N PRO A 19 7.73 14.43 -21.29
CA PRO A 19 7.48 13.15 -21.97
C PRO A 19 8.46 12.05 -21.54
N GLU A 20 9.67 12.44 -21.15
CA GLU A 20 10.77 11.58 -20.72
C GLU A 20 10.53 10.99 -19.32
N GLU A 21 9.84 11.74 -18.44
CA GLU A 21 9.52 11.35 -17.06
C GLU A 21 8.16 10.63 -16.96
N ALA A 22 7.28 10.86 -17.94
CA ALA A 22 5.93 10.31 -17.98
C ALA A 22 5.82 8.79 -17.71
N PRO A 23 6.63 7.91 -18.33
CA PRO A 23 6.53 6.47 -18.06
C PRO A 23 6.89 6.12 -16.61
N ALA A 24 7.94 6.73 -16.04
CA ALA A 24 8.31 6.51 -14.65
C ALA A 24 7.21 6.99 -13.69
N VAL A 25 6.63 8.17 -13.95
CA VAL A 25 5.52 8.71 -13.15
C VAL A 25 4.30 7.79 -13.20
N LEU A 26 3.93 7.29 -14.38
CA LEU A 26 2.80 6.38 -14.53
C LEU A 26 3.04 5.03 -13.85
N MET A 27 4.26 4.48 -13.92
CA MET A 27 4.61 3.25 -13.23
C MET A 27 4.50 3.39 -11.71
N VAL A 28 5.05 4.48 -11.15
CA VAL A 28 5.00 4.73 -9.70
C VAL A 28 3.58 5.08 -9.25
N ALA A 29 2.82 5.87 -10.02
CA ALA A 29 1.41 6.14 -9.74
C ALA A 29 0.56 4.85 -9.79
N GLY A 30 0.84 3.97 -10.76
CA GLY A 30 0.23 2.65 -10.87
C GLY A 30 0.58 1.75 -9.68
N TYR A 31 1.83 1.80 -9.20
CA TYR A 31 2.22 1.14 -7.95
C TYR A 31 1.38 1.65 -6.77
N PHE A 32 1.28 2.97 -6.58
CA PHE A 32 0.49 3.54 -5.48
C PHE A 32 -0.99 3.17 -5.58
N PHE A 33 -1.54 3.15 -6.80
CA PHE A 33 -2.90 2.71 -7.05
C PHE A 33 -3.13 1.26 -6.60
N LEU A 34 -2.29 0.34 -7.06
CA LEU A 34 -2.40 -1.07 -6.69
C LEU A 34 -2.15 -1.29 -5.19
N ALA A 35 -1.12 -0.65 -4.66
CA ALA A 35 -0.76 -0.75 -3.25
C ALA A 35 -1.91 -0.28 -2.34
N MET A 36 -2.46 0.89 -2.61
CA MET A 36 -3.56 1.44 -1.81
C MET A 36 -4.85 0.64 -2.00
N SER A 37 -5.11 0.09 -3.19
CA SER A 37 -6.23 -0.83 -3.41
C SER A 37 -6.11 -2.07 -2.52
N CYS A 38 -4.95 -2.72 -2.49
CA CYS A 38 -4.68 -3.86 -1.62
C CYS A 38 -4.81 -3.50 -0.13
N VAL A 39 -4.27 -2.36 0.28
CA VAL A 39 -4.36 -1.88 1.67
C VAL A 39 -5.82 -1.65 2.07
N SER A 40 -6.63 -1.06 1.21
CA SER A 40 -8.05 -0.85 1.47
C SER A 40 -8.79 -2.17 1.68
N VAL A 41 -8.57 -3.17 0.80
CA VAL A 41 -9.20 -4.49 0.92
C VAL A 41 -8.79 -5.17 2.24
N ILE A 42 -7.49 -5.19 2.54
CA ILE A 42 -6.96 -5.82 3.76
C ILE A 42 -7.49 -5.12 5.01
N LYS A 43 -7.59 -3.79 5.02
CA LYS A 43 -8.18 -3.07 6.14
C LYS A 43 -9.66 -3.41 6.33
N SER A 44 -10.43 -3.49 5.25
CA SER A 44 -11.83 -3.91 5.37
C SER A 44 -11.95 -5.31 5.97
N LEU A 45 -11.14 -6.27 5.50
CA LEU A 45 -11.10 -7.61 6.08
C LEU A 45 -10.67 -7.60 7.55
N GLN A 46 -9.65 -6.82 7.89
CA GLN A 46 -9.19 -6.63 9.26
C GLN A 46 -10.32 -6.18 10.18
N TYR A 47 -11.11 -5.18 9.76
CA TYR A 47 -12.25 -4.70 10.53
C TYR A 47 -13.35 -5.74 10.65
N THR A 48 -13.76 -6.38 9.55
CA THR A 48 -14.83 -7.37 9.55
C THR A 48 -14.49 -8.58 10.42
N LEU A 49 -13.32 -9.19 10.21
CA LEU A 49 -12.88 -10.35 10.98
C LEU A 49 -12.73 -10.04 12.47
N PHE A 50 -12.31 -8.82 12.80
CA PHE A 50 -12.21 -8.40 14.18
C PHE A 50 -13.59 -8.23 14.83
N LEU A 51 -14.51 -7.53 14.15
CA LEU A 51 -15.87 -7.29 14.65
C LEU A 51 -16.66 -8.59 14.82
N GLU A 52 -16.53 -9.55 13.89
CA GLU A 52 -17.21 -10.85 13.97
C GLU A 52 -16.76 -11.69 15.17
N ASN A 53 -15.47 -11.67 15.52
CA ASN A 53 -14.92 -12.60 16.52
C ASN A 53 -14.81 -12.01 17.94
N VAL A 54 -14.69 -10.68 18.08
CA VAL A 54 -14.34 -10.04 19.36
C VAL A 54 -15.44 -9.09 19.87
N GLY A 55 -16.40 -8.72 19.01
CA GLY A 55 -17.46 -7.75 19.32
C GLY A 55 -16.94 -6.34 19.62
N PHE A 56 -17.85 -5.38 19.87
CA PHE A 56 -17.54 -3.99 20.27
C PHE A 56 -17.00 -3.88 21.71
N SER A 57 -16.03 -4.71 22.09
CA SER A 57 -15.40 -4.66 23.40
C SER A 57 -14.33 -3.57 23.48
N TRP A 58 -14.00 -3.11 24.70
CA TRP A 58 -12.99 -2.07 25.01
C TRP A 58 -11.55 -2.40 24.56
N GLN A 59 -11.37 -3.49 23.83
CA GLN A 59 -10.10 -4.06 23.39
C GLN A 59 -9.61 -3.45 22.07
N LEU A 60 -10.49 -2.79 21.30
CA LEU A 60 -10.14 -2.20 20.00
C LEU A 60 -9.03 -1.12 20.12
N PRO A 61 -9.12 -0.13 21.04
CA PRO A 61 -8.04 0.84 21.23
C PRO A 61 -6.74 0.18 21.72
N LEU A 62 -6.87 -0.84 22.56
CA LEU A 62 -5.74 -1.58 23.14
C LEU A 62 -4.96 -2.34 22.06
N LEU A 63 -5.66 -2.95 21.10
CA LEU A 63 -5.08 -3.58 19.91
C LEU A 63 -4.38 -2.58 19.00
N TYR A 64 -4.94 -1.38 18.81
CA TYR A 64 -4.25 -0.33 18.08
C TYR A 64 -2.98 0.11 18.81
N MET A 65 -3.00 0.22 20.14
CA MET A 65 -1.80 0.51 20.93
C MET A 65 -0.75 -0.59 20.79
N ILE A 66 -1.15 -1.87 20.84
CA ILE A 66 -0.24 -3.01 20.63
C ILE A 66 0.32 -3.00 19.20
N SER A 67 -0.52 -2.77 18.20
CA SER A 67 -0.10 -2.67 16.79
C SER A 67 0.89 -1.53 16.57
N ALA A 68 0.64 -0.35 17.16
CA ALA A 68 1.55 0.78 17.13
C ALA A 68 2.88 0.46 17.83
N ALA A 69 2.82 -0.14 19.02
CA ALA A 69 4.00 -0.55 19.78
C ALA A 69 4.84 -1.58 19.01
N LEU A 70 4.20 -2.55 18.34
CA LEU A 70 4.86 -3.57 17.52
C LEU A 70 5.39 -3.01 16.20
N SER A 71 4.79 -1.94 15.68
CA SER A 71 5.29 -1.26 14.48
C SER A 71 6.65 -0.61 14.72
N VAL A 72 6.94 -0.14 15.93
CA VAL A 72 8.24 0.48 16.28
C VAL A 72 9.43 -0.45 16.01
N PRO A 73 9.54 -1.67 16.60
CA PRO A 73 10.68 -2.54 16.35
C PRO A 73 10.77 -2.98 14.89
N VAL A 74 9.65 -3.17 14.19
CA VAL A 74 9.64 -3.51 12.77
C VAL A 74 10.23 -2.39 11.92
N VAL A 75 9.82 -1.14 12.17
CA VAL A 75 10.37 0.04 11.47
C VAL A 75 11.86 0.23 11.79
N LEU A 76 12.27 -0.01 13.03
CA LEU A 76 13.69 0.04 13.42
C LEU A 76 14.51 -1.04 12.71
N LEU A 77 14.00 -2.26 12.64
CA LEU A 77 14.62 -3.37 11.93
C LEU A 77 14.73 -3.05 10.43
N TYR A 78 13.66 -2.54 9.82
CA TYR A 78 13.65 -2.08 8.44
C TYR A 78 14.71 -1.00 8.20
N ARG A 79 14.83 0.00 9.10
CA ARG A 79 15.87 1.04 9.05
C ARG A 79 17.29 0.47 9.13
N VAL A 80 17.53 -0.55 9.97
CA VAL A 80 18.83 -1.20 10.07
C VAL A 80 19.16 -1.94 8.77
N LEU A 81 18.19 -2.67 8.22
CA LEU A 81 18.33 -3.41 6.96
C LEU A 81 18.54 -2.46 5.77
N ALA A 82 17.82 -1.33 5.73
CA ALA A 82 17.96 -0.30 4.70
C ALA A 82 19.36 0.34 4.66
N ARG A 83 20.10 0.32 5.78
CA ARG A 83 21.50 0.79 5.82
C ARG A 83 22.50 -0.23 5.28
N ARG A 84 22.11 -1.52 5.17
CA ARG A 84 23.01 -2.62 4.77
C ARG A 84 22.71 -3.17 3.37
N LEU A 85 21.47 -3.02 2.89
CA LEU A 85 21.00 -3.53 1.61
C LEU A 85 20.69 -2.36 0.67
N SER A 86 20.80 -2.60 -0.64
CA SER A 86 20.31 -1.64 -1.63
C SER A 86 18.80 -1.43 -1.47
N HIS A 87 18.32 -0.20 -1.67
CA HIS A 87 16.89 0.14 -1.56
C HIS A 87 16.00 -0.75 -2.44
N LEU A 88 16.48 -1.13 -3.62
CA LEU A 88 15.78 -2.01 -4.55
C LEU A 88 15.68 -3.45 -4.04
N ALA A 89 16.77 -4.01 -3.48
CA ALA A 89 16.76 -5.36 -2.92
C ALA A 89 15.84 -5.44 -1.69
N LEU A 90 15.86 -4.42 -0.83
CA LEU A 90 15.00 -4.36 0.35
C LEU A 90 13.52 -4.21 -0.02
N SER A 91 13.21 -3.34 -0.98
CA SER A 91 11.82 -3.16 -1.47
C SER A 91 11.28 -4.43 -2.11
N SER A 92 12.08 -5.07 -2.97
CA SER A 92 11.69 -6.33 -3.62
C SER A 92 11.51 -7.46 -2.62
N GLY A 93 12.43 -7.59 -1.65
CA GLY A 93 12.34 -8.59 -0.60
C GLY A 93 11.11 -8.40 0.31
N THR A 94 10.77 -7.16 0.64
CA THR A 94 9.60 -6.83 1.47
C THR A 94 8.29 -7.10 0.72
N LEU A 95 8.24 -6.78 -0.58
CA LEU A 95 7.10 -7.14 -1.44
C LEU A 95 6.93 -8.66 -1.54
N PHE A 96 8.02 -9.39 -1.74
CA PHE A 96 7.98 -10.86 -1.81
C PHE A 96 7.53 -11.46 -0.47
N PHE A 97 8.03 -10.95 0.65
CA PHE A 97 7.56 -11.32 1.99
C PHE A 97 6.06 -11.11 2.11
N PHE A 98 5.54 -9.96 1.69
CA PHE A 98 4.11 -9.69 1.76
C PHE A 98 3.28 -10.65 0.91
N ILE A 99 3.71 -10.95 -0.31
CA ILE A 99 3.03 -11.93 -1.18
C ILE A 99 2.96 -13.30 -0.50
N LEU A 100 4.07 -13.77 0.06
CA LEU A 100 4.12 -15.05 0.78
C LEU A 100 3.22 -15.06 2.01
N THR A 101 3.24 -13.99 2.81
CA THR A 101 2.40 -13.89 4.00
C THR A 101 0.91 -13.79 3.66
N LEU A 102 0.54 -13.14 2.55
CA LEU A 102 -0.83 -13.12 2.04
C LEU A 102 -1.30 -14.51 1.63
N ALA A 103 -0.47 -15.26 0.90
CA ALA A 103 -0.77 -16.63 0.50
C ALA A 103 -0.93 -17.56 1.72
N GLY A 104 -0.07 -17.40 2.74
CA GLY A 104 -0.17 -18.12 4.01
C GLY A 104 -1.41 -17.73 4.82
N ALA A 105 -1.67 -16.42 4.94
CA ALA A 105 -2.83 -15.89 5.67
C ALA A 105 -4.15 -16.38 5.07
N TRP A 106 -4.26 -16.49 3.74
CA TRP A 106 -5.45 -17.03 3.09
C TRP A 106 -5.81 -18.43 3.61
N ARG A 107 -4.81 -19.29 3.80
CA ARG A 107 -5.02 -20.66 4.33
C ARG A 107 -5.38 -20.63 5.81
N LEU A 108 -4.64 -19.85 6.61
CA LEU A 108 -4.82 -19.79 8.06
C LEU A 108 -6.17 -19.16 8.46
N LEU A 109 -6.65 -18.17 7.70
CA LEU A 109 -7.93 -17.52 7.95
C LEU A 109 -9.12 -18.47 7.79
N LEU A 110 -8.98 -19.57 7.04
CA LEU A 110 -10.01 -20.61 6.93
C LEU A 110 -10.19 -21.39 8.24
N GLU A 111 -9.16 -21.46 9.09
CA GLU A 111 -9.22 -22.19 10.36
C GLU A 111 -10.03 -21.44 11.44
N ARG A 112 -10.41 -20.17 11.19
CA ARG A 112 -11.22 -19.31 12.08
C ARG A 112 -10.77 -19.28 13.55
N SER A 113 -9.48 -19.50 13.82
CA SER A 113 -8.93 -19.46 15.18
C SER A 113 -8.73 -18.03 15.67
N TYR A 114 -9.05 -17.77 16.95
CA TYR A 114 -8.89 -16.47 17.60
C TYR A 114 -7.47 -15.90 17.44
N TRP A 115 -6.46 -16.74 17.60
CA TRP A 115 -5.05 -16.35 17.48
C TRP A 115 -4.68 -15.92 16.06
N VAL A 116 -5.24 -16.56 15.04
CA VAL A 116 -4.98 -16.23 13.64
C VAL A 116 -5.53 -14.83 13.32
N ASN A 117 -6.73 -14.51 13.80
CA ASN A 117 -7.32 -13.19 13.61
C ASN A 117 -6.49 -12.09 14.29
N PHE A 118 -5.97 -12.34 15.49
CA PHE A 118 -5.11 -11.40 16.21
C PHE A 118 -3.79 -11.14 15.47
N VAL A 119 -3.12 -12.20 15.02
CA VAL A 119 -1.88 -12.10 14.23
C VAL A 119 -2.13 -11.39 12.91
N PHE A 120 -3.24 -11.70 12.21
CA PHE A 120 -3.63 -11.04 10.98
C PHE A 120 -3.88 -9.55 11.19
N PHE A 121 -4.51 -9.15 12.30
CA PHE A 121 -4.75 -7.74 12.62
C PHE A 121 -3.44 -6.95 12.77
N LEU A 122 -2.47 -7.51 13.50
CA LEU A 122 -1.16 -6.88 13.67
C LEU A 122 -0.40 -6.81 12.35
N TRP A 123 -0.39 -7.90 11.59
CA TRP A 123 0.25 -7.97 10.28
C TRP A 123 -0.39 -7.00 9.28
N ALA A 124 -1.71 -6.88 9.24
CA ALA A 124 -2.44 -5.96 8.38
C ALA A 124 -2.08 -4.48 8.66
N GLY A 125 -1.89 -4.14 9.94
CA GLY A 125 -1.39 -2.82 10.34
C GLY A 125 0.01 -2.53 9.78
N LEU A 126 0.93 -3.48 9.93
CA LEU A 126 2.29 -3.38 9.37
C LEU A 126 2.29 -3.32 7.84
N PHE A 127 1.44 -4.11 7.19
CA PHE A 127 1.26 -4.11 5.73
C PHE A 127 0.80 -2.74 5.23
N ALA A 128 -0.22 -2.17 5.89
CA ALA A 128 -0.77 -0.86 5.55
C ALA A 128 0.25 0.28 5.76
N LEU A 129 1.21 0.11 6.67
CA LEU A 129 2.28 1.07 6.91
C LEU A 129 3.40 0.92 5.88
N LEU A 130 3.94 -0.28 5.71
CA LEU A 130 5.15 -0.51 4.94
C LEU A 130 4.91 -0.44 3.43
N LEU A 131 3.79 -0.95 2.92
CA LEU A 131 3.57 -1.03 1.47
C LEU A 131 3.57 0.36 0.79
N PRO A 132 2.89 1.40 1.33
CA PRO A 132 3.02 2.75 0.79
C PRO A 132 4.42 3.34 1.00
N THR A 133 5.08 3.05 2.13
CA THR A 133 6.45 3.51 2.41
C THR A 133 7.45 3.03 1.35
N LEU A 134 7.35 1.78 0.88
CA LEU A 134 8.19 1.29 -0.21
C LEU A 134 8.00 2.11 -1.50
N GLY A 135 6.76 2.47 -1.82
CA GLY A 135 6.46 3.35 -2.94
C GLY A 135 7.11 4.72 -2.80
N TRP A 136 7.09 5.29 -1.59
CA TRP A 136 7.74 6.56 -1.32
C TRP A 136 9.26 6.47 -1.45
N VAL A 137 9.90 5.40 -0.95
CA VAL A 137 11.34 5.18 -1.11
C VAL A 137 11.72 5.13 -2.59
N VAL A 138 11.01 4.33 -3.39
CA VAL A 138 11.23 4.24 -4.84
C VAL A 138 11.02 5.59 -5.52
N SER A 139 10.03 6.37 -5.08
CA SER A 139 9.78 7.72 -5.63
C SER A 139 10.93 8.68 -5.34
N TYR A 140 11.50 8.65 -4.14
CA TYR A 140 12.64 9.49 -3.77
C TYR A 140 13.92 9.12 -4.52
N ASP A 141 14.09 7.85 -4.88
CA ASP A 141 15.24 7.40 -5.69
C ASP A 141 15.09 7.78 -7.18
N LEU A 142 13.85 7.89 -7.68
CA LEU A 142 13.57 8.17 -9.09
C LEU A 142 13.43 9.66 -9.43
N PHE A 143 12.97 10.50 -8.49
CA PHE A 143 12.65 11.90 -8.76
C PHE A 143 13.48 12.85 -7.90
N THR A 144 14.03 13.88 -8.54
CA THR A 144 14.71 14.97 -7.84
C THR A 144 13.72 15.85 -7.08
N ALA A 145 14.22 16.63 -6.11
CA ALA A 145 13.40 17.56 -5.33
C ALA A 145 12.64 18.59 -6.20
N ARG A 146 13.17 18.93 -7.39
CA ARG A 146 12.53 19.86 -8.34
C ARG A 146 11.36 19.20 -9.08
N GLU A 147 11.55 17.98 -9.57
CA GLU A 147 10.51 17.18 -10.24
C GLU A 147 9.40 16.80 -9.25
N GLY A 148 9.78 16.49 -8.01
CA GLY A 148 8.88 16.03 -6.96
C GLY A 148 7.73 17.00 -6.66
N LYS A 149 7.97 18.32 -6.71
CA LYS A 149 6.92 19.35 -6.49
C LYS A 149 5.71 19.21 -7.43
N ARG A 150 5.93 18.62 -8.60
CA ARG A 150 4.94 18.48 -9.68
C ARG A 150 4.41 17.05 -9.75
N VAL A 151 5.31 16.07 -9.59
CA VAL A 151 5.03 14.64 -9.73
C VAL A 151 4.29 14.07 -8.52
N PHE A 152 4.60 14.51 -7.28
CA PHE A 152 4.04 13.88 -6.07
C PHE A 152 2.53 14.04 -5.95
N GLY A 153 1.95 15.11 -6.53
CA GLY A 153 0.49 15.26 -6.62
C GLY A 153 -0.15 14.15 -7.46
N LEU A 154 0.47 13.78 -8.59
CA LEU A 154 0.01 12.68 -9.43
C LEU A 154 0.18 11.31 -8.76
N LEU A 155 1.33 11.09 -8.10
CA LEU A 155 1.56 9.85 -7.35
C LEU A 155 0.51 9.68 -6.23
N GLY A 156 0.26 10.75 -5.48
CA GLY A 156 -0.77 10.79 -4.44
C GLY A 156 -2.17 10.55 -5.00
N MET A 157 -2.51 11.12 -6.16
CA MET A 157 -3.78 10.86 -6.84
C MET A 157 -3.95 9.37 -7.19
N GLY A 158 -2.87 8.72 -7.66
CA GLY A 158 -2.87 7.27 -7.87
C GLY A 158 -3.23 6.51 -6.59
N GLY A 159 -2.65 6.89 -5.46
CA GLY A 159 -2.97 6.29 -4.16
C GLY A 159 -4.42 6.51 -3.71
N ILE A 160 -4.97 7.71 -3.89
CA ILE A 160 -6.36 8.03 -3.53
C ILE A 160 -7.33 7.21 -4.39
N LEU A 161 -7.12 7.19 -5.71
CA LEU A 161 -7.94 6.41 -6.63
C LEU A 161 -7.85 4.91 -6.33
N GLY A 162 -6.66 4.43 -6.00
CA GLY A 162 -6.44 3.04 -5.60
C GLY A 162 -7.22 2.68 -4.34
N GLY A 163 -7.15 3.54 -3.33
CA GLY A 163 -7.89 3.33 -2.08
C GLY A 163 -9.41 3.27 -2.30
N ALA A 164 -9.94 4.17 -3.13
CA ALA A 164 -11.35 4.17 -3.50
C ALA A 164 -11.75 2.93 -4.32
N ALA A 165 -10.93 2.54 -5.29
CA ALA A 165 -11.15 1.33 -6.09
C ALA A 165 -11.18 0.08 -5.19
N GLY A 166 -10.20 -0.10 -4.31
CA GLY A 166 -10.13 -1.24 -3.38
C GLY A 166 -11.34 -1.33 -2.45
N ALA A 167 -11.82 -0.19 -1.94
CA ALA A 167 -13.05 -0.12 -1.15
C ALA A 167 -14.29 -0.54 -1.98
N TYR A 168 -14.38 -0.07 -3.23
CA TYR A 168 -15.46 -0.43 -4.14
C TYR A 168 -15.47 -1.93 -4.50
N TRP A 169 -14.30 -2.51 -4.77
CA TRP A 169 -14.16 -3.96 -4.98
C TRP A 169 -14.65 -4.76 -3.77
N THR A 170 -14.30 -4.31 -2.57
CA THR A 170 -14.76 -4.95 -1.34
C THR A 170 -16.28 -4.86 -1.19
N PHE A 171 -16.86 -3.69 -1.50
CA PHE A 171 -18.31 -3.46 -1.42
C PHE A 171 -19.09 -4.37 -2.37
N ILE A 172 -18.63 -4.57 -3.60
CA ILE A 172 -19.25 -5.49 -4.58
C ILE A 172 -19.22 -6.92 -4.04
N TRP A 173 -18.10 -7.34 -3.46
CA TRP A 173 -17.96 -8.70 -2.96
C TRP A 173 -18.75 -8.97 -1.68
N SER A 174 -19.03 -7.95 -0.86
CA SER A 174 -19.78 -8.11 0.38
C SER A 174 -21.31 -8.05 0.22
N ASN A 175 -21.81 -7.54 -0.90
CA ASN A 175 -23.25 -7.45 -1.20
C ASN A 175 -23.57 -8.27 -2.48
N PRO A 176 -23.79 -9.58 -2.36
CA PRO A 176 -24.19 -10.43 -3.49
C PRO A 176 -25.60 -10.11 -4.01
#